data_AF-A0A318IMT0-F1
#
_entry.id   AF-A0A318IMT0-F1
#
_cell.length_a   1.000
_cell.length_b   1.000
_cell.length_c   1.000
_cell.angle_alpha   90.00
_cell.angle_beta   90.00
_cell.angle_gamma   90.00
#
_symmetry.space_group_name_H-M   'P 1'
#
loop_
_entity.id
_entity.type
_entity.pdbx_description
1 polymer ?
#
loop_
_entity_poly.entity_id
_entity_poly.type
_entity_poly.pdbx_seq_one_letter_code
_entity_poly.pdbx_strand_id
1 'polypeptide(L)'
;MQWRNHPALQAKLHPQHPDDLQVIVHDGGPRLTERKPELVWVSINGMDKDIFSGTVLNAPTQLQSISQHQQIQFALAGVEHPVLLTAKYLQEKAAWNIHACKQCGLSELFDAPSDLIKVIFPNIPADAQLEGFSSFCPLCHGVQLIESKVAPIEAEALPKRPWWKFWAN
;
A
#
# COMPACT_ATOMS: atom_id res chain seq x y z
N MET A 1 20.12 5.83 -14.19
CA MET A 1 19.66 6.87 -15.15
C MET A 1 18.32 6.56 -15.85
N GLN A 2 17.63 5.43 -15.56
CA GLN A 2 16.41 5.04 -16.29
C GLN A 2 15.15 5.83 -15.90
N TRP A 3 15.08 6.36 -14.68
CA TRP A 3 13.86 7.03 -14.20
C TRP A 3 13.54 8.36 -14.89
N ARG A 4 14.54 9.11 -15.39
CA ARG A 4 14.32 10.39 -16.09
C ARG A 4 13.49 10.25 -17.37
N ASN A 5 13.47 9.05 -17.94
CA ASN A 5 12.70 8.72 -19.14
C ASN A 5 11.33 8.10 -18.81
N HIS A 6 10.98 7.97 -17.52
CA HIS A 6 9.71 7.37 -17.12
C HIS A 6 8.57 8.36 -17.40
N PRO A 7 7.66 8.06 -18.34
CA PRO A 7 6.71 9.06 -18.87
C PRO A 7 5.75 9.59 -17.81
N ALA A 8 5.23 8.71 -16.95
CA ALA A 8 4.32 9.11 -15.87
C ALA A 8 5.03 9.87 -14.73
N LEU A 9 6.37 9.84 -14.69
CA LEU A 9 7.17 10.59 -13.71
C LEU A 9 7.51 11.98 -14.24
N GLN A 10 7.83 12.12 -15.53
CA GLN A 10 8.19 13.41 -16.14
C GLN A 10 7.13 14.50 -15.92
N ALA A 11 5.84 14.13 -15.98
CA ALA A 11 4.75 15.05 -15.72
C ALA A 11 4.67 15.56 -14.27
N LYS A 12 5.44 14.97 -13.34
CA LYS A 12 5.43 15.27 -11.90
C LYS A 12 6.72 15.96 -11.43
N LEU A 13 7.74 16.06 -12.28
CA LEU A 13 9.02 16.67 -11.94
C LEU A 13 8.90 18.20 -11.86
N HIS A 14 9.70 18.80 -10.99
CA HIS A 14 9.76 20.25 -10.85
C HIS A 14 10.36 20.90 -12.12
N PRO A 15 9.73 21.95 -12.69
CA PRO A 15 10.21 22.56 -13.94
C PRO A 15 11.64 23.13 -13.87
N GLN A 16 12.08 23.58 -12.68
CA GLN A 16 13.41 24.17 -12.48
C GLN A 16 14.39 23.22 -11.77
N HIS A 17 13.90 22.08 -11.27
CA HIS A 17 14.69 21.10 -10.54
C HIS A 17 14.35 19.71 -11.10
N PRO A 18 15.04 19.26 -12.18
CA PRO A 18 14.61 18.11 -12.98
C PRO A 18 14.70 16.77 -12.26
N ASP A 19 15.27 16.76 -11.06
CA ASP A 19 15.37 15.58 -10.22
C ASP A 19 14.42 15.63 -9.01
N ASP A 20 13.64 16.69 -8.86
CA ASP A 20 12.82 16.90 -7.67
C ASP A 20 11.33 16.73 -7.99
N LEU A 21 10.58 16.13 -7.07
CA LEU A 21 9.12 16.04 -7.12
C LEU A 21 8.50 16.02 -5.73
N GLN A 22 7.18 16.19 -5.67
CA GLN A 22 6.43 16.06 -4.41
C GLN A 22 5.93 14.64 -4.21
N VAL A 23 6.25 14.06 -3.06
CA VAL A 23 5.85 12.71 -2.64
C VAL A 23 4.94 12.81 -1.41
N ILE A 24 3.89 12.01 -1.39
CA ILE A 24 3.03 11.81 -0.21
C ILE A 24 3.79 10.90 0.76
N VAL A 25 4.10 11.42 1.94
CA VAL A 25 4.70 10.69 3.05
C VAL A 25 3.69 10.53 4.19
N HIS A 26 3.85 9.49 5.01
CA HIS A 26 2.93 9.17 6.09
C HIS A 26 3.60 8.32 7.19
N ASP A 27 3.00 8.31 8.38
CA ASP A 27 3.34 7.40 9.48
C ASP A 27 2.42 6.15 9.53
N GLY A 28 1.50 6.04 8.58
CA GLY A 28 0.49 4.99 8.50
C GLY A 28 -0.87 5.56 8.08
N GLY A 29 -1.85 4.69 7.88
CA GLY A 29 -3.22 5.05 7.56
C GLY A 29 -4.07 5.39 8.79
N PRO A 30 -5.31 5.86 8.59
CA PRO A 30 -6.19 6.35 9.66
C PRO A 30 -6.64 5.28 10.67
N ARG A 31 -6.34 4.00 10.41
CA ARG A 31 -6.57 2.90 11.37
C ARG A 31 -5.43 2.74 12.38
N LEU A 32 -4.24 3.25 12.08
CA LEU A 32 -3.03 3.08 12.87
C LEU A 32 -2.56 4.39 13.51
N THR A 33 -2.82 5.53 12.87
CA THR A 33 -2.38 6.84 13.34
C THR A 33 -3.39 7.92 12.99
N GLU A 34 -3.46 8.96 13.82
CA GLU A 34 -4.24 10.17 13.56
C GLU A 34 -3.45 11.22 12.74
N ARG A 35 -2.14 11.01 12.54
CA ARG A 35 -1.31 11.91 11.74
C ARG A 35 -1.69 11.81 10.28
N LYS A 36 -1.98 12.96 9.69
CA LYS A 36 -2.34 13.03 8.27
C LYS A 36 -1.09 12.84 7.40
N PRO A 37 -1.23 12.25 6.20
CA PRO A 37 -0.15 12.29 5.22
C PRO A 37 0.23 13.74 4.88
N GLU A 38 1.49 13.94 4.53
CA GLU A 38 2.04 15.24 4.14
C GLU A 38 2.71 15.15 2.75
N LEU A 39 2.80 16.27 2.05
CA LEU A 39 3.61 16.37 0.83
C LEU A 39 4.99 16.91 1.16
N VAL A 40 6.03 16.20 0.72
CA VAL A 40 7.42 16.65 0.84
C VAL A 40 8.11 16.61 -0.51
N TRP A 41 9.06 17.52 -0.71
CA TRP A 41 9.96 17.50 -1.84
C TRP A 41 10.99 16.39 -1.67
N VAL A 42 11.24 15.66 -2.75
CA VAL A 42 12.18 14.54 -2.79
C VAL A 42 13.02 14.67 -4.04
N SER A 43 14.34 14.59 -3.89
CA SER A 43 15.26 14.51 -5.02
C SER A 43 15.55 13.05 -5.35
N ILE A 44 15.18 12.61 -6.55
CA ILE A 44 15.32 11.22 -7.00
C ILE A 44 16.79 10.89 -7.24
N ASN A 45 17.24 9.78 -6.67
CA ASN A 45 18.60 9.28 -6.86
C ASN A 45 18.65 7.85 -7.41
N GLY A 46 17.53 7.13 -7.46
CA GLY A 46 17.49 5.73 -7.88
C GLY A 46 16.13 5.25 -8.36
N MET A 47 16.14 4.12 -9.06
CA MET A 47 14.95 3.38 -9.46
C MET A 47 15.32 1.91 -9.62
N ASP A 48 14.50 1.04 -9.05
CA ASP A 48 14.52 -0.41 -9.25
C ASP A 48 13.11 -0.86 -9.60
N LYS A 49 12.93 -1.36 -10.84
CA LYS A 49 11.62 -1.64 -11.43
C LYS A 49 10.70 -0.42 -11.27
N ASP A 50 9.56 -0.56 -10.60
CA ASP A 50 8.58 0.52 -10.40
C ASP A 50 8.75 1.25 -9.06
N ILE A 51 9.83 1.00 -8.33
CA ILE A 51 10.15 1.62 -7.05
C ILE A 51 11.26 2.65 -7.26
N PHE A 52 10.99 3.89 -6.86
CA PHE A 52 11.94 4.99 -6.90
C PHE A 52 12.57 5.17 -5.52
N SER A 53 13.80 5.67 -5.52
CA SER A 53 14.52 6.08 -4.30
C SER A 53 14.89 7.54 -4.40
N GLY A 54 14.84 8.25 -3.27
CA GLY A 54 15.20 9.66 -3.23
C GLY A 54 15.46 10.19 -1.82
N THR A 55 16.00 11.41 -1.79
CA THR A 55 16.35 12.14 -0.57
C THR A 55 15.27 13.17 -0.26
N VAL A 56 14.72 13.15 0.95
CA VAL A 56 13.75 14.16 1.42
C VAL A 56 14.44 15.53 1.57
N LEU A 57 13.86 16.57 0.94
CA LEU A 57 14.43 17.91 0.88
C LEU A 57 13.90 18.86 1.96
N ASN A 58 12.69 18.63 2.46
CA ASN A 58 12.10 19.39 3.57
C ASN A 58 11.49 18.46 4.62
N ALA A 59 11.62 18.83 5.90
CA ALA A 59 11.02 18.05 6.98
C ALA A 59 9.48 18.14 6.93
N PRO A 60 8.77 17.02 7.15
CA PRO A 60 7.34 17.05 7.45
C PRO A 60 7.09 17.72 8.82
N THR A 61 5.89 18.24 9.01
CA THR A 61 5.54 19.04 10.19
C THR A 61 5.05 18.20 11.37
N GLN A 62 4.35 17.10 11.13
CA GLN A 62 3.76 16.25 12.16
C GLN A 62 4.26 14.82 12.14
N LEU A 63 4.81 14.34 11.02
CA LEU A 63 5.30 12.97 10.91
C LEU A 63 6.57 12.76 11.74
N GLN A 64 6.68 11.57 12.34
CA GLN A 64 7.82 11.21 13.20
C GLN A 64 8.77 10.22 12.54
N SER A 65 8.29 9.43 11.57
CA SER A 65 9.12 8.42 10.91
C SER A 65 9.98 8.97 9.76
N ILE A 66 9.74 10.23 9.37
CA ILE A 66 10.36 10.87 8.21
C ILE A 66 11.06 12.17 8.64
N SER A 67 12.32 12.31 8.24
CA SER A 67 13.17 13.48 8.51
C SER A 67 13.75 14.06 7.23
N GLN A 68 14.15 15.34 7.26
CA GLN A 68 14.92 15.94 6.17
C GLN A 68 16.23 15.16 5.94
N HIS A 69 16.67 15.06 4.69
CA HIS A 69 17.84 14.30 4.23
C HIS A 69 17.73 12.77 4.36
N GLN A 70 16.59 12.26 4.81
CA GLN A 70 16.34 10.82 4.85
C GLN A 70 16.20 10.23 3.45
N GLN A 71 16.76 9.03 3.26
CA GLN A 71 16.48 8.20 2.08
C GLN A 71 15.13 7.52 2.23
N ILE A 72 14.29 7.63 1.21
CA ILE A 72 12.99 6.97 1.17
C ILE A 72 12.80 6.21 -0.14
N GLN A 73 11.86 5.27 -0.13
CA GLN A 73 11.38 4.59 -1.33
C GLN A 73 9.93 5.02 -1.59
N PHE A 74 9.54 5.17 -2.85
CA PHE A 74 8.19 5.58 -3.23
C PHE A 74 7.80 4.99 -4.59
N ALA A 75 6.50 4.98 -4.90
CA ALA A 75 5.98 4.53 -6.19
C ALA A 75 4.89 5.44 -6.73
N LEU A 76 4.71 5.41 -8.05
CA LEU A 76 3.53 5.98 -8.69
C LEU A 76 2.31 5.15 -8.29
N ALA A 77 1.34 5.77 -7.61
CA ALA A 77 0.26 5.04 -6.93
C ALA A 77 -1.12 5.32 -7.53
N GLY A 78 -1.21 5.70 -8.80
CA GLY A 78 -2.49 6.03 -9.47
C GLY A 78 -3.14 7.34 -9.03
N VAL A 79 -2.49 8.12 -8.17
CA VAL A 79 -2.90 9.45 -7.70
C VAL A 79 -1.94 10.54 -8.16
N GLU A 80 -2.27 11.80 -7.87
CA GLU A 80 -1.54 12.98 -8.33
C GLU A 80 -0.06 12.96 -7.92
N HIS A 81 0.26 12.52 -6.71
CA HIS A 81 1.63 12.47 -6.21
C HIS A 81 2.06 11.03 -5.92
N PRO A 82 3.33 10.66 -6.12
CA PRO A 82 3.81 9.35 -5.73
C PRO A 82 3.71 9.17 -4.20
N VAL A 83 3.69 7.93 -3.74
CA VAL A 83 3.44 7.61 -2.34
C VAL A 83 4.65 6.87 -1.76
N LEU A 84 5.06 7.27 -0.56
CA LEU A 84 6.05 6.60 0.27
C LEU A 84 5.72 5.11 0.43
N LEU A 85 6.72 4.25 0.27
CA LEU A 85 6.62 2.83 0.55
C LEU A 85 7.49 2.51 1.77
N THR A 86 6.86 2.02 2.84
CA THR A 86 7.61 1.58 4.03
C THR A 86 8.31 0.25 3.77
N ALA A 87 9.45 0.02 4.45
CA ALA A 87 10.20 -1.23 4.31
C ALA A 87 9.33 -2.46 4.63
N LYS A 88 8.48 -2.36 5.66
CA LYS A 88 7.57 -3.44 6.04
C LYS A 88 6.50 -3.69 4.97
N TYR A 89 5.89 -2.64 4.44
CA TYR A 89 4.95 -2.77 3.32
C TYR A 89 5.60 -3.45 2.11
N LEU A 90 6.83 -3.04 1.74
CA LEU A 90 7.55 -3.64 0.61
C LEU A 90 7.84 -5.14 0.79
N GLN A 91 8.17 -5.57 2.01
CA GLN A 91 8.38 -6.99 2.31
C GLN A 91 7.11 -7.82 2.10
N GLU A 92 5.95 -7.25 2.39
CA GLU A 92 4.67 -7.94 2.30
C GLU A 92 4.01 -7.81 0.92
N LYS A 93 4.23 -6.70 0.20
CA LYS A 93 3.54 -6.33 -1.06
C LYS A 93 3.52 -7.46 -2.09
N ALA A 94 4.60 -8.24 -2.18
CA ALA A 94 4.71 -9.33 -3.14
C ALA A 94 3.59 -10.38 -2.99
N ALA A 95 3.09 -10.63 -1.79
CA ALA A 95 2.08 -11.62 -1.48
C ALA A 95 0.63 -11.16 -1.74
N TRP A 96 0.42 -9.88 -2.07
CA TRP A 96 -0.92 -9.29 -2.15
C TRP A 96 -1.18 -8.61 -3.50
N ASN A 97 -2.42 -8.73 -3.97
CA ASN A 97 -3.01 -7.89 -5.02
C ASN A 97 -3.72 -6.72 -4.33
N ILE A 98 -3.26 -5.50 -4.60
CA ILE A 98 -3.82 -4.28 -4.02
C ILE A 98 -4.59 -3.60 -5.13
N HIS A 99 -5.91 -3.57 -5.01
CA HIS A 99 -6.77 -2.97 -6.02
C HIS A 99 -6.78 -1.45 -5.85
N ALA A 100 -6.91 -0.73 -6.97
CA ALA A 100 -7.04 0.72 -6.92
C ALA A 100 -8.35 1.13 -6.22
N CYS A 101 -8.29 2.15 -5.36
CA CYS A 101 -9.46 2.74 -4.76
C CYS A 101 -10.37 3.32 -5.86
N LYS A 102 -11.64 2.92 -5.88
CA LYS A 102 -12.61 3.36 -6.91
C LYS A 102 -12.88 4.87 -6.89
N GLN A 103 -12.59 5.55 -5.78
CA GLN A 103 -12.89 6.96 -5.60
C GLN A 103 -11.74 7.88 -6.02
N CYS A 104 -10.49 7.58 -5.64
CA CYS A 104 -9.35 8.44 -5.96
C CYS A 104 -8.28 7.78 -6.84
N GLY A 105 -8.35 6.47 -7.10
CA GLY A 105 -7.37 5.75 -7.91
C GLY A 105 -6.13 5.26 -7.15
N LEU A 106 -6.02 5.52 -5.83
CA LEU A 106 -4.88 5.07 -5.04
C LEU A 106 -4.72 3.54 -5.12
N SER A 107 -3.56 3.08 -5.55
CA SER A 107 -3.23 1.66 -5.78
C SER A 107 -2.13 1.12 -4.88
N GLU A 108 -1.74 1.88 -3.87
CA GLU A 108 -0.79 1.47 -2.83
C GLU A 108 -1.45 1.58 -1.44
N LEU A 109 -0.88 0.92 -0.43
CA LEU A 109 -1.29 1.02 0.97
C LEU A 109 -0.29 1.87 1.76
N PHE A 110 -0.77 2.57 2.79
CA PHE A 110 0.11 3.24 3.74
C PHE A 110 0.65 2.26 4.80
N ASP A 111 -0.13 1.24 5.11
CA ASP A 111 0.19 0.25 6.13
C ASP A 111 0.49 -1.10 5.50
N ALA A 112 1.34 -1.88 6.17
CA ALA A 112 1.55 -3.26 5.76
C ALA A 112 0.24 -4.06 5.94
N PRO A 113 -0.10 -4.99 5.02
CA PRO A 113 -1.28 -5.83 5.14
C PRO A 113 -1.43 -6.50 6.51
N SER A 114 -0.33 -6.98 7.10
CA SER A 114 -0.34 -7.60 8.44
C SER A 114 -0.81 -6.66 9.55
N ASP A 115 -0.51 -5.37 9.46
CA ASP A 115 -0.95 -4.38 10.44
C ASP A 115 -2.43 -4.03 10.27
N LEU A 116 -2.89 -3.91 9.02
CA LEU A 116 -4.31 -3.73 8.73
C LEU A 116 -5.14 -4.91 9.23
N ILE A 117 -4.68 -6.14 8.97
CA ILE A 117 -5.36 -7.37 9.40
C ILE A 117 -5.52 -7.39 10.92
N LYS A 118 -4.47 -7.06 11.68
CA LYS A 118 -4.53 -7.03 13.16
C LYS A 118 -5.59 -6.06 13.69
N VAL A 119 -5.73 -4.89 13.03
CA VAL A 119 -6.69 -3.87 13.47
C VAL A 119 -8.12 -4.18 12.99
N ILE A 120 -8.28 -4.75 11.79
CA ILE A 120 -9.59 -5.06 11.20
C ILE A 120 -10.17 -6.36 11.78
N PHE A 121 -9.32 -7.37 12.02
CA PHE A 121 -9.69 -8.70 12.50
C PHE A 121 -8.90 -9.07 13.78
N PRO A 122 -9.14 -8.38 14.91
CA PRO A 122 -8.35 -8.57 16.13
C PRO A 122 -8.44 -9.98 16.74
N ASN A 123 -9.50 -10.74 16.41
CA ASN A 123 -9.74 -12.08 16.93
C ASN A 123 -9.53 -13.17 15.87
N ILE A 124 -8.74 -12.90 14.83
CA ILE A 124 -8.47 -13.89 13.80
C ILE A 124 -7.68 -15.08 14.39
N PRO A 125 -8.09 -16.34 14.16
CA PRO A 125 -7.33 -17.50 14.59
C PRO A 125 -5.91 -17.50 14.01
N ALA A 126 -4.94 -18.02 14.76
CA ALA A 126 -3.53 -17.99 14.35
C ALA A 126 -3.24 -18.80 13.07
N ASP A 127 -4.09 -19.77 12.76
CA ASP A 127 -4.02 -20.65 11.59
C ASP A 127 -4.92 -20.18 10.44
N ALA A 128 -5.70 -19.12 10.61
CA ALA A 128 -6.58 -18.63 9.57
C ALA A 128 -5.77 -17.97 8.43
N GLN A 129 -6.07 -18.39 7.20
CA GLN A 129 -5.55 -17.77 5.99
C GLN A 129 -6.61 -16.83 5.41
N LEU A 130 -6.25 -15.55 5.24
CA LEU A 130 -7.12 -14.57 4.60
C LEU A 130 -6.93 -14.61 3.08
N GLU A 131 -8.01 -14.92 2.37
CA GLU A 131 -8.05 -14.81 0.89
C GLU A 131 -8.09 -13.35 0.45
N GLY A 132 -8.68 -12.47 1.26
CA GLY A 132 -8.74 -11.05 0.99
C GLY A 132 -9.54 -10.30 2.04
N PHE A 133 -9.41 -8.99 2.04
CA PHE A 133 -10.15 -8.09 2.92
C PHE A 133 -10.29 -6.71 2.28
N SER A 134 -11.28 -5.96 2.74
CA SER A 134 -11.42 -4.54 2.40
C SER A 134 -10.84 -3.66 3.49
N SER A 135 -10.17 -2.57 3.10
CA SER A 135 -9.80 -1.47 3.99
C SER A 135 -10.31 -0.14 3.45
N PHE A 136 -10.22 0.90 4.26
CA PHE A 136 -10.48 2.27 3.81
C PHE A 136 -9.20 2.86 3.22
N CYS A 137 -9.34 3.50 2.07
CA CYS A 137 -8.30 4.25 1.40
C CYS A 137 -7.78 5.35 2.32
N PRO A 138 -6.48 5.40 2.61
CA PRO A 138 -5.93 6.37 3.55
C PRO A 138 -5.95 7.83 3.04
N LEU A 139 -6.21 8.04 1.74
CA LEU A 139 -6.28 9.39 1.15
C LEU A 139 -7.70 9.96 1.09
N CYS A 140 -8.69 9.14 0.74
CA CYS A 140 -10.06 9.63 0.47
C CYS A 140 -11.15 8.93 1.29
N HIS A 141 -10.79 7.96 2.12
CA HIS A 141 -11.71 7.11 2.89
C HIS A 141 -12.66 6.22 2.07
N GLY A 142 -12.52 6.19 0.74
CA GLY A 142 -13.21 5.23 -0.10
C GLY A 142 -12.79 3.78 0.19
N VAL A 143 -13.51 2.80 -0.34
CA VAL A 143 -13.19 1.38 -0.12
C VAL A 143 -12.06 0.93 -1.05
N GLN A 144 -11.14 0.14 -0.52
CA GLN A 144 -10.04 -0.50 -1.24
C GLN A 144 -10.02 -2.01 -0.94
N LEU A 145 -9.88 -2.83 -1.97
CA LEU A 145 -9.82 -4.29 -1.87
C LEU A 145 -8.37 -4.77 -1.87
N ILE A 146 -8.06 -5.72 -1.00
CA ILE A 146 -6.76 -6.35 -0.86
C ILE A 146 -6.97 -7.86 -0.92
N GLU A 147 -6.35 -8.56 -1.86
CA GLU A 147 -6.49 -10.01 -2.05
C GLU A 147 -5.13 -10.69 -1.92
N SER A 148 -5.11 -11.84 -1.25
CA SER A 148 -3.93 -12.70 -1.19
C SER A 148 -3.66 -13.29 -2.56
N LYS A 149 -2.38 -13.38 -2.94
CA LYS A 149 -1.95 -14.13 -4.14
C LYS A 149 -1.75 -15.61 -3.87
N VAL A 150 -1.81 -16.03 -2.60
CA VAL A 150 -1.75 -17.44 -2.25
C VAL A 150 -3.04 -18.09 -2.72
N ALA A 151 -2.94 -19.04 -3.66
CA ALA A 151 -4.08 -19.84 -4.07
C ALA A 151 -4.66 -20.56 -2.84
N PRO A 152 -5.99 -20.62 -2.68
CA PRO A 152 -6.57 -21.37 -1.58
C PRO A 152 -6.02 -22.79 -1.60
N ILE A 153 -5.51 -23.26 -0.46
CA ILE A 153 -5.33 -24.68 -0.24
C ILE A 153 -6.72 -25.26 -0.47
N GLU A 154 -6.89 -26.10 -1.49
CA GLU A 154 -8.14 -26.84 -1.68
C GLU A 154 -8.48 -27.47 -0.33
N ALA A 155 -9.48 -26.92 0.35
CA ALA A 155 -10.04 -27.58 1.51
C ALA A 155 -10.46 -28.95 1.00
N GLU A 156 -9.84 -30.02 1.53
CA GLU A 156 -10.22 -31.39 1.21
C GLU A 156 -11.74 -31.43 1.24
N ALA A 157 -12.35 -31.65 0.07
CA ALA A 157 -13.77 -31.51 -0.10
C ALA A 157 -14.44 -32.42 0.91
N LEU A 158 -15.00 -31.84 1.98
CA LEU A 158 -15.82 -32.58 2.93
C LEU A 158 -16.84 -33.36 2.10
N PRO A 159 -16.91 -34.70 2.23
CA PRO A 159 -17.74 -35.50 1.36
C PRO A 159 -19.16 -34.95 1.43
N LYS A 160 -19.67 -34.50 0.27
CA LYS A 160 -21.02 -33.94 0.13
C LYS A 160 -22.02 -34.97 0.62
N ARG A 161 -22.42 -34.89 1.89
CA ARG A 161 -23.48 -35.73 2.44
C ARG A 161 -24.77 -35.28 1.77
N PRO A 162 -25.46 -36.18 1.04
CA PRO A 162 -26.69 -35.79 0.38
C PRO A 162 -27.77 -35.43 1.42
N TRP A 163 -28.38 -34.26 1.23
CA TRP A 163 -29.41 -33.70 2.10
C TRP A 163 -30.65 -34.59 2.27
N TRP A 164 -30.88 -35.55 1.37
CA TRP A 164 -32.00 -36.50 1.43
C TRP A 164 -31.84 -37.63 2.47
N LYS A 165 -30.65 -37.81 3.07
CA LYS A 165 -30.45 -38.85 4.10
C LYS A 165 -30.97 -38.49 5.50
N PHE A 166 -31.49 -37.27 5.71
CA PHE A 166 -32.04 -36.83 7.00
C PHE A 166 -33.51 -37.24 7.25
N TRP A 167 -34.22 -37.73 6.22
CA TRP A 167 -35.66 -38.03 6.31
C TRP A 167 -35.99 -39.52 6.24
N ALA A 168 -34.98 -40.39 6.35
CA ALA A 168 -35.16 -41.84 6.40
C ALA A 168 -34.81 -42.35 7.80
N ASN A 169 -35.71 -42.13 8.76
CA ASN A 169 -36.11 -43.01 9.87
C ASN A 169 -36.85 -42.22 10.95
#